data_AF-A0A1J8QYI6-F1
#
_entry.id   AF-A0A1J8QYI6-F1
#
_cell.length_a   1.000
_cell.length_b   1.000
_cell.length_c   1.000
_cell.angle_alpha   90.00
_cell.angle_beta   90.00
_cell.angle_gamma   90.00
#
_symmetry.space_group_name_H-M   'P 1'
#
loop_
_entity.id
_entity.type
_entity.pdbx_description
1 polymer ?
#
loop_
_entity_poly.entity_id
_entity_poly.type
_entity_poly.pdbx_seq_one_letter_code
_entity_poly.pdbx_strand_id
1 'polypeptide(L)'
;MSESSQYPLFSKVAVKSVRIPQSGDKELVEKTGKRIRRETHVWIDLDHDNILKFLGIVEDFGLLPALVSPWMENGSLDDYLKQHTDLSEVEALRMFSVKADSSRPQVPYE
;
A
#
# COMPACT_ATOMS: atom_id res chain seq x y z
N MET A 1 4.42 24.44 24.39
CA MET A 1 3.33 24.52 23.38
C MET A 1 3.28 23.16 22.72
N SER A 2 2.16 22.46 22.90
CA SER A 2 1.96 21.07 22.49
C SER A 2 1.95 20.95 20.96
N GLU A 3 2.87 20.16 20.41
CA GLU A 3 2.76 19.67 19.04
C GLU A 3 1.47 18.85 18.93
N SER A 4 0.50 19.41 18.24
CA SER A 4 -0.73 18.73 17.85
C SER A 4 -0.34 17.51 17.01
N SER A 5 -0.59 16.31 17.53
CA SER A 5 -0.46 15.04 16.79
C SER A 5 -1.05 15.20 15.39
N GLN A 6 -0.20 15.07 14.37
CA GLN A 6 -0.54 15.21 12.95
C GLN A 6 -1.51 14.12 12.44
N TYR A 7 -1.90 13.19 13.31
CA TYR A 7 -2.84 12.12 12.99
C TYR A 7 -4.10 12.25 13.85
N PRO A 8 -5.31 12.23 13.24
CA PRO A 8 -6.55 12.22 14.00
C PRO A 8 -6.60 10.96 14.87
N LEU A 9 -7.23 11.08 16.05
CA LEU A 9 -7.34 10.01 17.06
C LEU A 9 -7.83 8.67 16.48
N PHE A 10 -8.59 8.71 15.39
CA PHE A 10 -8.98 7.54 14.61
C PHE A 10 -8.85 7.86 13.12
N SER A 11 -8.16 6.99 12.39
CA SER A 11 -8.05 7.03 10.93
C SER A 11 -8.48 5.68 10.37
N LYS A 12 -9.27 5.68 9.29
CA LYS A 12 -9.54 4.44 8.56
C LYS A 12 -8.26 3.96 7.88
N VAL A 13 -8.01 2.67 7.97
CA VAL A 13 -6.85 2.01 7.35
C VAL A 13 -7.31 0.79 6.56
N ALA A 14 -6.54 0.43 5.54
CA ALA A 14 -6.67 -0.85 4.89
C ALA A 14 -5.68 -1.85 5.52
N VAL A 15 -6.17 -3.06 5.79
CA VAL A 15 -5.36 -4.19 6.29
C VAL A 15 -5.33 -5.28 5.22
N LYS A 16 -4.18 -5.44 4.56
CA LYS A 16 -3.98 -6.43 3.49
C LYS A 16 -3.37 -7.70 4.07
N SER A 17 -4.21 -8.72 4.27
CA SER A 17 -3.79 -10.05 4.72
C SER A 17 -3.72 -11.04 3.56
N VAL A 18 -2.62 -11.79 3.48
CA VAL A 18 -2.46 -12.88 2.52
C VAL A 18 -3.01 -14.17 3.14
N ARG A 19 -4.05 -14.72 2.50
CA ARG A 19 -4.65 -15.98 2.93
C ARG A 19 -3.77 -17.15 2.50
N ILE A 20 -3.41 -17.98 3.47
CA ILE A 20 -2.73 -19.25 3.23
C ILE A 20 -3.66 -20.37 3.66
N PRO A 21 -3.90 -21.39 2.81
CA PRO A 21 -4.68 -22.56 3.20
C PRO A 21 -4.13 -23.18 4.48
N GLN A 22 -5.00 -23.63 5.38
CA GLN A 22 -4.60 -24.22 6.67
C GLN A 22 -3.94 -25.60 6.54
N SER A 23 -3.52 -26.02 5.35
CA SER A 23 -3.03 -27.37 5.04
C SER A 23 -1.68 -27.74 5.67
N GLY A 24 -1.15 -26.93 6.60
CA GLY A 24 0.12 -27.21 7.29
C GLY A 24 1.36 -27.11 6.40
N ASP A 25 1.22 -26.54 5.20
CA ASP A 25 2.31 -26.37 4.24
C ASP A 25 3.28 -25.27 4.71
N LYS A 26 4.27 -25.67 5.51
CA LYS A 26 5.30 -24.79 6.05
C LYS A 26 6.13 -24.12 4.95
N GLU A 27 6.35 -24.80 3.83
CA GLU A 27 7.11 -24.27 2.71
C GLU A 27 6.34 -23.11 2.05
N LEU A 28 5.03 -23.27 1.86
CA LEU A 28 4.17 -22.21 1.35
C LEU A 28 4.14 -20.99 2.28
N VAL A 29 4.04 -21.20 3.59
CA VAL A 29 4.09 -20.11 4.59
C VAL A 29 5.43 -19.38 4.51
N GLU A 30 6.55 -20.10 4.49
CA GLU A 30 7.89 -19.49 4.42
C GLU A 30 8.09 -18.71 3.11
N LYS A 31 7.72 -19.31 1.98
CA LYS A 31 7.82 -18.68 0.66
C LYS A 31 6.97 -17.42 0.55
N THR A 32 5.75 -17.46 1.09
CA THR A 32 4.84 -16.31 1.11
C THR A 32 5.34 -15.23 2.06
N GLY A 33 5.83 -15.60 3.24
CA GLY A 33 6.47 -14.67 4.19
C GLY A 33 7.68 -13.96 3.58
N LYS A 34 8.53 -14.68 2.84
CA LYS A 34 9.66 -14.09 2.08
C LYS A 34 9.19 -13.06 1.05
N ARG A 35 8.06 -13.30 0.37
CA ARG A 35 7.47 -12.34 -0.58
C ARG A 35 6.94 -11.10 0.12
N ILE A 36 6.17 -11.27 1.19
CA ILE A 36 5.64 -10.14 1.98
C ILE A 36 6.78 -9.26 2.50
N ARG A 37 7.86 -9.86 3.04
CA ARG A 37 9.03 -9.10 3.50
C ARG A 37 9.70 -8.29 2.39
N ARG A 38 9.85 -8.86 1.20
CA ARG A 38 10.43 -8.15 0.04
C ARG A 38 9.55 -6.99 -0.41
N GLU A 39 8.24 -7.21 -0.52
CA GLU A 39 7.28 -6.16 -0.84
C GLU A 39 7.31 -5.05 0.21
N THR A 40 7.32 -5.42 1.49
CA THR A 40 7.39 -4.47 2.61
C THR A 40 8.66 -3.62 2.56
N HIS A 41 9.81 -4.24 2.30
CA HIS A 41 11.08 -3.53 2.24
C HIS A 41 11.09 -2.49 1.12
N VAL A 42 10.64 -2.87 -0.08
CA VAL A 42 10.50 -1.91 -1.18
C VAL A 42 9.50 -0.81 -0.82
N TRP A 43 8.36 -1.16 -0.22
CA TRP A 43 7.29 -0.22 0.07
C TRP A 43 7.64 0.81 1.15
N ILE A 44 8.45 0.42 2.15
CA ILE A 44 8.97 1.34 3.18
C ILE A 44 9.79 2.47 2.55
N ASP A 45 10.58 2.17 1.51
CA ASP A 45 11.48 3.12 0.87
C ASP A 45 10.79 4.02 -0.17
N LEU A 46 9.51 3.78 -0.46
CA LEU A 46 8.73 4.59 -1.41
C LEU A 46 8.06 5.76 -0.70
N ASP A 47 8.56 6.97 -0.92
CA ASP A 47 7.98 8.22 -0.43
C ASP A 47 7.67 9.16 -1.60
N HIS A 48 6.40 9.15 -2.04
CA HIS A 48 5.93 9.99 -3.15
C HIS A 48 4.40 10.13 -3.12
N ASP A 49 3.88 11.30 -3.49
CA ASP A 49 2.45 11.64 -3.43
C ASP A 49 1.52 10.68 -4.19
N ASN A 50 2.02 10.05 -5.26
CA ASN A 50 1.25 9.12 -6.09
C ASN A 50 1.51 7.64 -5.74
N ILE A 51 2.24 7.37 -4.66
CA ILE A 51 2.45 6.03 -4.12
C ILE A 51 1.78 5.95 -2.76
N LEU A 52 0.97 4.92 -2.55
CA LEU A 52 0.26 4.73 -1.30
C LEU A 52 1.26 4.60 -0.15
N LYS A 53 1.07 5.33 0.96
CA LYS A 53 1.99 5.25 2.11
C LYS A 53 1.89 3.90 2.82
N PHE A 54 3.04 3.35 3.21
CA PHE A 54 3.09 2.21 4.12
C PHE A 54 3.01 2.71 5.57
N LEU A 55 2.04 2.21 6.36
CA LEU A 55 1.86 2.62 7.76
C LEU A 55 2.46 1.62 8.74
N GLY A 56 2.61 0.35 8.35
CA GLY A 56 3.19 -0.68 9.20
C GLY A 56 2.63 -2.08 8.94
N ILE A 57 2.85 -2.96 9.90
CA ILE A 57 2.34 -4.33 9.91
C ILE A 57 1.45 -4.57 11.13
N VAL A 58 0.55 -5.53 11.01
CA VAL A 58 -0.29 -6.01 12.12
C VAL A 58 -0.40 -7.53 12.07
N GLU A 59 -0.36 -8.15 13.25
CA GLU A 59 -0.50 -9.61 13.41
C GLU A 59 -1.99 -9.99 13.57
N ASP A 60 -2.27 -11.28 13.74
CA ASP A 60 -3.61 -11.82 14.04
C ASP A 60 -4.68 -11.69 12.92
N PHE A 61 -4.27 -11.33 11.70
CA PHE A 61 -5.13 -11.37 10.49
C PHE A 61 -4.90 -12.61 9.62
N GLY A 62 -4.16 -13.61 10.11
CA GLY A 62 -3.83 -14.84 9.39
C GLY A 62 -2.56 -15.51 9.92
N LEU A 63 -1.97 -16.40 9.12
CA LEU A 63 -0.70 -17.07 9.45
C LEU A 63 0.53 -16.17 9.25
N LEU A 64 0.37 -15.04 8.55
CA LEU A 64 1.43 -14.09 8.25
C LEU A 64 0.98 -12.67 8.66
N PRO A 65 1.94 -11.77 8.93
CA PRO A 65 1.64 -10.37 9.19
C PRO A 65 0.88 -9.75 8.01
N ALA A 66 -0.11 -8.91 8.32
CA ALA A 66 -0.83 -8.12 7.34
C ALA A 66 -0.18 -6.73 7.19
N LEU A 67 -0.25 -6.18 5.98
CA LEU A 67 0.29 -4.85 5.67
C LEU A 67 -0.79 -3.78 5.89
N VAL A 68 -0.41 -2.65 6.48
CA VAL A 68 -1.30 -1.55 6.81
C VAL A 68 -0.99 -0.33 5.95
N SER A 69 -2.03 0.26 5.35
CA SER A 69 -1.95 1.48 4.56
C SER A 69 -3.15 2.40 4.83
N PRO A 70 -3.12 3.67 4.40
CA PRO A 70 -4.31 4.51 4.43
C PRO A 70 -5.47 3.85 3.66
N TRP A 71 -6.69 4.09 4.12
CA TRP A 71 -7.88 3.69 3.38
C TRP A 71 -8.12 4.64 2.20
N MET A 72 -8.29 4.08 1.00
CA MET A 72 -8.58 4.84 -0.21
C MET A 72 -10.09 4.86 -0.45
N GLU A 73 -10.76 5.95 -0.06
CA GLU A 73 -12.23 6.07 -0.11
C GLU A 73 -12.80 5.87 -1.53
N ASN A 74 -12.04 6.25 -2.56
CA ASN A 74 -12.44 6.15 -3.97
C ASN A 74 -12.11 4.77 -4.60
N GLY A 75 -11.56 3.84 -3.83
CA GLY A 75 -11.25 2.50 -4.31
C GLY A 75 -10.14 2.45 -5.36
N SER A 76 -10.23 1.45 -6.24
CA SER A 76 -9.29 1.28 -7.36
C SER A 76 -9.62 2.24 -8.51
N LEU A 77 -8.64 2.57 -9.35
CA LEU A 77 -8.87 3.39 -10.52
C LEU A 77 -9.89 2.77 -11.48
N ASP A 78 -9.86 1.45 -11.65
CA ASP A 78 -10.81 0.72 -12.50
C ASP A 78 -12.25 0.85 -11.96
N ASP A 79 -12.45 0.67 -10.65
CA ASP A 79 -13.76 0.84 -10.02
C ASP A 79 -14.24 2.28 -10.10
N TYR A 80 -13.33 3.25 -9.92
CA TYR A 80 -13.64 4.67 -9.99
C TYR A 80 -14.10 5.07 -11.39
N LEU A 81 -13.36 4.68 -12.43
CA LEU A 81 -13.70 5.00 -13.83
C LEU A 81 -15.02 4.36 -14.27
N LYS A 82 -15.35 3.17 -13.76
CA LYS A 82 -16.66 2.53 -14.02
C LYS A 82 -17.84 3.26 -13.38
N GLN A 83 -17.61 3.93 -12.26
CA GLN A 83 -18.65 4.68 -11.53
C GLN A 83 -18.80 6.12 -12.04
N HIS A 84 -17.74 6.69 -12.62
CA HIS A 84 -17.67 8.07 -13.10
C HIS A 84 -17.60 8.13 -14.63
N THR A 85 -18.69 7.77 -15.30
CA THR A 85 -18.79 7.79 -16.77
C THR A 85 -18.96 9.19 -17.37
N ASP A 86 -19.08 10.21 -16.51
CA ASP A 86 -19.22 11.62 -16.85
C ASP A 86 -17.88 12.35 -17.01
N LEU A 87 -16.76 11.69 -16.68
CA LEU A 87 -15.43 12.25 -16.87
C LEU A 87 -15.11 12.46 -18.35
N SER A 88 -14.50 13.60 -18.66
CA SER A 88 -13.88 13.80 -19.97
C SER A 88 -12.68 12.88 -20.17
N GLU A 89 -12.36 12.59 -21.43
CA GLU A 89 -11.18 11.80 -21.79
C GLU A 89 -9.88 12.37 -21.18
N VAL A 90 -9.77 13.70 -21.13
CA VAL A 90 -8.60 14.40 -20.56
C VAL A 90 -8.51 14.18 -19.04
N GLU A 91 -9.63 14.19 -18.32
CA GLU A 91 -9.64 13.93 -16.88
C GLU A 91 -9.26 12.48 -16.56
N ALA A 92 -9.79 11.53 -17.32
CA ALA A 92 -9.42 10.12 -17.19
C ALA A 92 -7.91 9.91 -17.47
N LEU A 93 -7.38 10.51 -18.53
CA LEU A 93 -5.95 10.42 -18.89
C LEU A 93 -5.02 11.03 -17.84
N ARG A 94 -5.43 12.09 -17.14
CA ARG A 94 -4.64 12.67 -16.05
C ARG A 94 -4.42 11.71 -14.89
N MET A 95 -5.37 10.82 -14.60
CA MET A 95 -5.25 9.84 -13.51
C MET A 95 -4.18 8.77 -13.79
N PHE A 96 -3.92 8.46 -15.07
CA PHE A 96 -2.83 7.57 -15.47
C PHE A 96 -1.46 8.26 -15.47
N SER A 97 -1.44 9.59 -15.49
CA SER A 97 -0.21 10.38 -15.55
C SER A 97 0.39 10.49 -14.14
N VAL A 98 0.99 9.40 -13.64
CA VAL A 98 1.86 9.45 -12.47
C VAL A 98 2.99 10.44 -12.79
N LYS A 99 3.10 11.52 -12.01
CA LYS A 99 4.26 12.42 -12.11
C LYS A 99 5.49 11.57 -11.77
N ALA A 100 6.32 11.31 -12.77
CA ALA A 100 7.61 10.67 -12.54
C ALA A 100 8.47 11.67 -11.74
N ASP A 101 8.60 11.45 -10.44
CA ASP A 101 9.50 12.22 -9.61
C ASP A 101 10.94 11.76 -9.88
N SER A 102 11.81 12.71 -10.18
CA SER A 102 13.21 12.50 -10.56
C SER A 102 14.15 12.35 -9.35
N SER A 103 13.56 12.22 -8.17
CA SER A 103 14.22 12.25 -6.87
C SER A 103 14.47 10.84 -6.34
N ARG A 104 15.22 10.00 -7.07
CA ARG A 104 15.78 8.77 -6.49
C ARG A 104 17.14 9.08 -5.85
N PRO A 105 17.29 9.06 -4.51
CA PRO A 105 18.61 8.95 -3.92
C PRO A 105 19.21 7.57 -4.29
N GLN A 106 20.41 7.59 -4.85
CA GLN A 106 21.22 6.39 -5.07
C GLN A 106 21.70 5.88 -3.70
N VAL A 107 21.22 4.71 -3.27
CA VAL A 107 21.79 3.98 -2.14
C VAL A 107 23.04 3.23 -2.61
N PRO A 108 24.23 3.48 -2.02
CA PRO A 108 25.42 2.67 -2.30
C PRO A 108 25.22 1.27 -1.72
N TYR A 109 25.52 0.25 -2.51
CA TYR A 109 25.69 -1.11 -2.00
C TYR A 109 27.09 -1.20 -1.38
N GLU A 110 27.18 -1.34 -0.06
CA GLU A 110 28.33 -1.95 0.63
C GLU A 110 27.96 -3.36 1.08
#